data_AF-A0A024S7J9-F1
#
_entry.id   AF-A0A024S7J9-F1
#
_cell.length_a   1.000
_cell.length_b   1.000
_cell.length_c   1.000
_cell.angle_alpha   90.00
_cell.angle_beta   90.00
_cell.angle_gamma   90.00
#
_symmetry.space_group_name_H-M   'P 1'
#
loop_
_entity.id
_entity.type
_entity.pdbx_description
1 polymer ?
#
loop_
_entity_poly.entity_id
_entity_poly.type
_entity_poly.pdbx_seq_one_letter_code
_entity_poly.pdbx_strand_id
1 'polypeptide(L)'
;MEIDLPLPPPPPARTKRKRAPVAPMAPESQHEGDEMPEHLVAALQAMVKNADPEGFLAKQVDITALVLRLKHLQDHQPPKVSFTPVIAASRRTRLEAALEVVKADFCAIPPLSWATYRKKLLRFSETESVSNMSFAERLYKVTEIVYMPEELDALPKEDFKRLEAVVRICATAAQALTVDGEDSADELGERWVRAKMKDLEFFKKMFASIRGTFRASIGVGVVVEMPWEKKSEHDGSGQ
;
A
#
# COMPACT_ATOMS: atom_id res chain seq x y z
N MET A 1 -59.69 -3.90 39.30
CA MET A 1 -59.15 -5.06 38.56
C MET A 1 -57.74 -4.69 38.17
N GLU A 2 -56.76 -5.10 38.96
CA GLU A 2 -55.35 -5.08 38.61
C GLU A 2 -54.88 -6.52 38.77
N ILE A 3 -54.47 -7.14 37.66
CA ILE A 3 -54.03 -8.54 37.62
C ILE A 3 -52.52 -8.49 37.73
N ASP A 4 -52.02 -8.85 38.90
CA ASP A 4 -50.59 -8.95 39.23
C ASP A 4 -50.03 -10.21 38.54
N LEU A 5 -49.24 -10.02 37.48
CA LEU A 5 -48.61 -11.11 36.73
C LEU A 5 -47.26 -11.46 37.37
N PRO A 6 -47.00 -12.74 37.70
CA PRO A 6 -45.76 -13.14 38.35
C PRO A 6 -44.58 -13.10 37.36
N LEU A 7 -43.46 -12.51 37.81
CA LEU A 7 -42.19 -12.45 37.08
C LEU A 7 -41.63 -13.86 36.80
N PRO A 8 -41.04 -14.10 35.61
CA PRO A 8 -40.45 -15.40 35.26
C PRO A 8 -39.16 -15.67 36.04
N PRO A 9 -38.86 -16.95 36.37
CA PRO A 9 -37.68 -17.31 37.14
C PRO A 9 -36.38 -17.15 36.33
N PRO A 10 -35.24 -16.90 37.00
CA PRO A 10 -33.95 -16.72 36.34
C PRO A 10 -33.42 -18.03 35.72
N PRO A 11 -32.65 -17.94 34.63
CA PRO A 11 -32.16 -19.11 33.91
C PRO A 11 -31.13 -19.92 34.72
N PRO A 12 -31.09 -21.26 34.54
CA PRO A 12 -30.20 -22.13 35.31
C PRO A 12 -28.72 -21.88 34.99
N ALA A 13 -27.88 -22.02 36.01
CA ALA A 13 -26.43 -21.83 35.95
C ALA A 13 -25.77 -22.75 34.91
N ARG A 14 -24.96 -22.16 34.02
CA ARG A 14 -24.14 -22.87 33.02
C ARG A 14 -23.17 -23.84 33.71
N THR A 15 -23.44 -25.14 33.58
CA THR A 15 -22.49 -26.22 33.86
C THR A 15 -21.25 -26.09 32.95
N LYS A 16 -20.06 -26.08 33.56
CA LYS A 16 -18.76 -26.06 32.88
C LYS A 16 -18.62 -27.29 31.97
N ARG A 17 -18.77 -27.09 30.65
CA ARG A 17 -18.46 -28.08 29.63
C ARG A 17 -16.93 -28.32 29.63
N LYS A 18 -16.50 -29.53 29.99
CA LYS A 18 -15.11 -29.98 29.80
C LYS A 18 -14.76 -29.88 28.31
N ARG A 19 -13.73 -29.09 27.97
CA ARG A 19 -13.15 -29.05 26.62
C ARG A 19 -12.57 -30.42 26.29
N ALA A 20 -12.95 -30.97 25.15
CA ALA A 20 -12.25 -32.09 24.53
C ALA A 20 -10.82 -31.65 24.14
N PRO A 21 -9.84 -32.58 24.08
CA PRO A 21 -8.47 -32.23 23.70
C PRO A 21 -8.46 -31.80 22.23
N VAL A 22 -7.95 -30.59 22.00
CA VAL A 22 -7.71 -30.05 20.65
C VAL A 22 -6.54 -30.83 20.05
N ALA A 23 -6.75 -31.39 18.86
CA ALA A 23 -5.69 -32.04 18.08
C ALA A 23 -4.53 -31.05 17.83
N PRO A 24 -3.27 -31.51 17.72
CA PRO A 24 -2.14 -30.60 17.55
C PRO A 24 -2.34 -29.77 16.28
N MET A 25 -2.38 -28.46 16.44
CA MET A 25 -2.33 -27.51 15.34
C MET A 25 -1.08 -27.82 14.50
N ALA A 26 -1.28 -27.99 13.19
CA ALA A 26 -0.20 -27.91 12.23
C ALA A 26 0.58 -26.61 12.47
N PRO A 27 1.92 -26.62 12.37
CA PRO A 27 2.71 -25.43 12.64
C PRO A 27 2.26 -24.32 11.71
N GLU A 28 1.77 -23.24 12.32
CA GLU A 28 1.52 -21.97 11.68
C GLU A 28 2.76 -21.62 10.86
N SER A 29 2.52 -21.41 9.57
CA SER A 29 3.49 -20.92 8.61
C SER A 29 4.25 -19.74 9.21
N GLN A 30 5.57 -19.89 9.21
CA GLN A 30 6.55 -18.92 9.64
C GLN A 30 6.22 -17.52 9.12
N HIS A 31 6.46 -16.52 9.97
CA HIS A 31 6.47 -15.09 9.68
C HIS A 31 6.78 -14.73 8.21
N GLU A 32 5.78 -14.29 7.45
CA GLU A 32 5.96 -13.40 6.29
C GLU A 32 6.24 -11.95 6.75
N GLY A 33 7.13 -11.80 7.72
CA GLY A 33 7.55 -10.52 8.28
C GLY A 33 9.03 -10.32 7.97
N ASP A 34 9.32 -9.38 7.08
CA ASP A 34 10.67 -8.96 6.65
C ASP A 34 11.44 -9.95 5.74
N GLU A 35 10.85 -10.25 4.58
CA GLU A 35 11.61 -10.80 3.45
C GLU A 35 12.57 -9.71 2.91
N MET A 36 13.76 -9.59 3.50
CA MET A 36 14.77 -8.61 3.09
C MET A 36 15.37 -8.99 1.73
N PRO A 37 15.48 -8.06 0.76
CA PRO A 37 16.08 -8.35 -0.55
C PRO A 37 17.47 -9.00 -0.46
N GLU A 38 18.23 -8.63 0.56
CA GLU A 38 19.56 -9.17 0.87
C GLU A 38 19.54 -10.68 1.12
N HIS A 39 18.52 -11.19 1.81
CA HIS A 39 18.37 -12.63 2.05
C HIS A 39 18.04 -13.40 0.77
N LEU A 40 17.22 -12.82 -0.11
CA LEU A 40 16.89 -13.40 -1.42
C LEU A 40 18.09 -13.39 -2.36
N VAL A 41 18.90 -12.33 -2.35
CA VAL A 41 20.15 -12.26 -3.11
C VAL A 41 21.17 -13.28 -2.58
N ALA A 42 21.31 -13.41 -1.26
CA ALA A 42 22.20 -14.41 -0.66
C ALA A 42 21.77 -15.85 -1.00
N ALA A 43 20.47 -16.14 -0.97
CA ALA A 43 19.91 -17.43 -1.36
C ALA A 43 20.19 -17.73 -2.85
N LEU A 44 19.95 -16.76 -3.73
CA LEU A 44 20.24 -16.88 -5.16
C LEU A 44 21.74 -17.13 -5.41
N GLN A 45 22.62 -16.36 -4.74
CA GLN A 45 24.07 -16.56 -4.83
C GLN A 45 24.48 -17.95 -4.35
N ALA A 46 23.93 -18.46 -3.24
CA ALA A 46 24.22 -19.80 -2.75
C ALA A 46 23.80 -20.89 -3.74
N MET A 47 22.69 -20.70 -4.44
CA MET A 47 22.20 -21.64 -5.46
C MET A 47 23.07 -21.66 -6.72
N VAL A 48 23.69 -20.53 -7.08
CA VAL A 48 24.51 -20.37 -8.31
C VAL A 48 25.99 -20.72 -8.07
N LYS A 49 26.55 -20.42 -6.89
CA LYS A 49 28.01 -20.43 -6.66
C LYS A 49 28.68 -21.81 -6.71
N ASN A 50 27.93 -22.89 -6.47
CA ASN A 50 28.44 -24.27 -6.46
C ASN A 50 27.63 -25.23 -7.35
N ALA A 51 26.83 -24.70 -8.29
CA ALA A 51 26.02 -25.56 -9.15
C ALA A 51 26.81 -26.05 -10.36
N ASP A 52 26.86 -27.37 -10.53
CA ASP A 52 27.18 -28.00 -11.80
C ASP A 52 26.00 -27.81 -12.79
N PRO A 53 26.18 -28.04 -14.10
CA PRO A 53 25.14 -27.76 -15.10
C PRO A 53 23.82 -28.50 -14.84
N GLU A 54 23.88 -29.75 -14.36
CA GLU A 54 22.70 -30.54 -14.01
C GLU A 54 22.04 -30.04 -12.71
N GLY A 55 22.82 -29.70 -11.68
CA GLY A 55 22.31 -29.11 -10.45
C GLY A 55 21.74 -27.70 -10.62
N PHE A 56 22.22 -26.95 -11.62
CA PHE A 56 21.63 -25.66 -12.01
C PHE A 56 20.26 -25.86 -12.67
N LEU A 57 20.15 -26.80 -13.61
CA LEU A 57 18.87 -27.12 -14.26
C LEU A 57 17.83 -27.63 -13.25
N ALA A 58 18.24 -28.46 -12.29
CA ALA A 58 17.37 -28.93 -11.21
C ALA A 58 16.82 -27.79 -10.34
N LYS A 59 17.57 -26.69 -10.22
CA LYS A 59 17.22 -25.49 -9.43
C LYS A 59 16.63 -24.36 -10.26
N GLN A 60 16.44 -24.54 -11.57
CA GLN A 60 16.02 -23.48 -12.49
C GLN A 60 14.69 -22.84 -12.10
N VAL A 61 13.73 -23.65 -11.63
CA VAL A 61 12.41 -23.17 -11.20
C VAL A 61 12.53 -22.27 -9.97
N ASP A 62 13.31 -22.70 -8.97
CA ASP A 62 13.52 -21.95 -7.73
C ASP A 62 14.33 -20.66 -7.98
N ILE A 63 15.35 -20.73 -8.83
CA ILE A 63 16.10 -19.55 -9.29
C ILE A 63 15.15 -18.56 -9.98
N THR A 64 14.27 -19.05 -10.87
CA THR A 64 13.29 -18.22 -11.57
C THR A 64 12.32 -17.58 -10.58
N ALA A 65 11.84 -18.34 -9.59
CA ALA A 65 10.95 -17.83 -8.55
C ALA A 65 11.62 -16.74 -7.71
N LEU A 66 12.87 -16.94 -7.28
CA LEU A 66 13.66 -15.93 -6.54
C LEU A 66 13.89 -14.67 -7.37
N VAL A 67 14.22 -14.81 -8.66
CA VAL A 67 14.41 -13.66 -9.56
C VAL A 67 13.10 -12.89 -9.75
N LEU A 68 11.98 -13.58 -9.94
CA LEU A 68 10.66 -12.94 -10.02
C LEU A 68 10.29 -12.24 -8.71
N ARG A 69 10.63 -12.82 -7.56
CA ARG A 69 10.41 -12.23 -6.24
C ARG A 69 11.26 -10.98 -6.03
N LEU A 70 12.54 -11.02 -6.39
CA LEU A 70 13.44 -9.87 -6.35
C LEU A 70 12.96 -8.74 -7.27
N LYS A 71 12.52 -9.09 -8.49
CA LYS A 71 11.93 -8.12 -9.41
C LYS A 71 10.67 -7.49 -8.83
N HIS A 72 9.78 -8.30 -8.26
CA HIS A 72 8.58 -7.81 -7.59
C HIS A 72 8.94 -6.83 -6.47
N LEU A 73 9.89 -7.17 -5.59
CA LEU A 73 10.34 -6.26 -4.53
C LEU A 73 10.95 -4.97 -5.09
N GLN A 74 11.74 -5.06 -6.16
CA GLN A 74 12.31 -3.90 -6.84
C GLN A 74 11.23 -2.99 -7.44
N ASP A 75 10.21 -3.57 -8.08
CA ASP A 75 9.08 -2.81 -8.66
C ASP A 75 8.23 -2.10 -7.59
N HIS A 76 8.31 -2.56 -6.33
CA HIS A 76 7.60 -1.97 -5.18
C HIS A 76 8.48 -1.03 -4.35
N GLN A 77 9.78 -0.97 -4.60
CA GLN A 77 10.64 0.05 -4.00
C GLN A 77 10.40 1.39 -4.72
N PRO A 78 10.35 2.51 -3.98
CA PRO A 78 10.43 3.81 -4.62
C PRO A 78 11.77 3.92 -5.37
N PRO A 79 11.79 4.52 -6.57
CA PRO A 79 13.05 4.70 -7.29
C PRO A 79 14.03 5.48 -6.42
N LYS A 80 15.24 4.95 -6.23
CA LYS A 80 16.31 5.66 -5.52
C LYS A 80 16.66 6.92 -6.30
N VAL A 81 16.33 8.09 -5.76
CA VAL A 81 16.66 9.36 -6.40
C VAL A 81 17.98 9.88 -5.85
N SER A 82 19.09 9.43 -6.43
CA SER A 82 20.40 10.06 -6.16
C SER A 82 20.50 11.33 -6.99
N PHE A 83 20.48 12.49 -6.34
CA PHE A 83 20.70 13.76 -7.02
C PHE A 83 22.19 14.01 -7.19
N THR A 84 22.65 14.20 -8.43
CA THR A 84 23.98 14.77 -8.69
C THR A 84 23.98 16.27 -8.34
N PRO A 85 25.12 16.86 -7.93
CA PRO A 85 25.21 18.27 -7.47
C PRO A 85 24.69 19.30 -8.49
N VAL A 86 24.65 18.95 -9.78
CA VAL A 86 24.18 19.81 -10.86
C VAL A 86 22.63 19.94 -10.88
N ILE A 87 21.90 18.95 -10.37
CA ILE A 87 20.43 18.99 -10.21
C ILE A 87 20.04 19.77 -8.92
N ALA A 88 21.01 20.08 -8.06
CA ALA A 88 20.83 20.69 -6.74
C ALA A 88 20.67 22.23 -6.75
N ALA A 89 20.40 22.87 -7.89
CA ALA A 89 20.25 24.33 -7.94
C ALA A 89 19.03 24.85 -7.15
N SER A 90 17.96 24.05 -7.03
CA SER A 90 16.79 24.39 -6.19
C SER A 90 15.96 23.15 -5.82
N ARG A 91 15.17 23.23 -4.73
CA ARG A 91 14.15 22.21 -4.38
C ARG A 91 13.18 21.94 -5.52
N ARG A 92 12.75 23.01 -6.21
CA ARG A 92 11.83 22.90 -7.34
C ARG A 92 12.42 22.04 -8.45
N THR A 93 13.68 22.29 -8.83
CA THR A 93 14.38 21.54 -9.88
C THR A 93 14.55 20.07 -9.49
N ARG A 94 14.89 19.78 -8.23
CA ARG A 94 14.97 18.41 -7.71
C ARG A 94 13.62 17.71 -7.75
N LEU A 95 12.55 18.38 -7.33
CA LEU A 95 11.21 17.84 -7.41
C LEU A 95 10.81 17.56 -8.88
N GLU A 96 11.04 18.49 -9.80
CA GLU A 96 10.74 18.28 -11.23
C GLU A 96 11.50 17.08 -11.79
N ALA A 97 12.80 16.95 -11.50
CA ALA A 97 13.61 15.81 -11.92
C ALA A 97 13.10 14.49 -11.32
N ALA A 98 12.77 14.47 -10.03
CA ALA A 98 12.25 13.29 -9.36
C ALA A 98 10.89 12.86 -9.92
N LEU A 99 10.03 13.82 -10.27
CA LEU A 99 8.74 13.54 -10.90
C LEU A 99 8.90 12.88 -12.27
N GLU A 100 9.92 13.24 -13.06
CA GLU A 100 10.19 12.57 -14.33
C GLU A 100 10.66 11.11 -14.14
N VAL A 101 11.33 10.79 -13.04
CA VAL A 101 11.72 9.40 -12.71
C VAL A 101 10.48 8.54 -12.44
N VAL A 102 9.47 9.09 -11.76
CA VAL A 102 8.18 8.40 -11.48
C VAL A 102 7.12 8.63 -12.55
N LYS A 103 7.52 8.91 -13.80
CA LYS A 103 6.58 9.15 -14.90
C LYS A 103 5.64 7.99 -15.17
N ALA A 104 6.12 6.76 -15.05
CA ALA A 104 5.28 5.58 -15.18
C ALA A 104 4.17 5.54 -14.10
N ASP A 105 4.48 6.02 -12.89
CA ASP A 105 3.54 6.03 -11.76
C ASP A 105 2.47 7.09 -11.92
N PHE A 106 2.83 8.33 -12.28
CA PHE A 106 1.81 9.38 -12.39
C PHE A 106 0.89 9.19 -13.60
N CYS A 107 1.26 8.35 -14.59
CA CYS A 107 0.36 7.93 -15.66
C CYS A 107 -0.83 7.10 -15.18
N ALA A 108 -0.77 6.52 -13.97
CA ALA A 108 -1.92 5.85 -13.35
C ALA A 108 -2.96 6.84 -12.79
N ILE A 109 -2.60 8.12 -12.64
CA ILE A 109 -3.48 9.18 -12.13
C ILE A 109 -4.16 9.87 -13.32
N PRO A 110 -5.47 10.21 -13.23
CA PRO A 110 -6.15 11.02 -14.22
C PRO A 110 -5.38 12.31 -14.55
N PRO A 111 -5.17 12.65 -15.83
CA PRO A 111 -4.29 13.76 -16.22
C PRO A 111 -4.67 15.12 -15.60
N LEU A 112 -5.97 15.41 -15.46
CA LEU A 112 -6.47 16.64 -14.85
C LEU A 112 -6.17 16.73 -13.35
N SER A 113 -6.33 15.61 -12.64
CA SER A 113 -5.96 15.49 -11.23
C SER A 113 -4.47 15.67 -11.06
N TRP A 114 -3.66 14.98 -11.88
CA TRP A 114 -2.20 15.09 -11.85
C TRP A 114 -1.71 16.52 -12.11
N ALA A 115 -2.27 17.21 -13.11
CA ALA A 115 -1.91 18.61 -13.40
C ALA A 115 -2.15 19.51 -12.17
N THR A 116 -3.24 19.28 -11.45
CA THR A 116 -3.58 20.02 -10.22
C THR A 116 -2.57 19.70 -9.10
N TYR A 117 -2.25 18.43 -8.90
CA TYR A 117 -1.29 18.00 -7.88
C TYR A 117 0.12 18.51 -8.17
N ARG A 118 0.60 18.36 -9.41
CA ARG A 118 1.90 18.87 -9.84
C ARG A 118 2.02 20.37 -9.57
N LYS A 119 0.99 21.16 -9.88
CA LYS A 119 0.97 22.61 -9.56
C LYS A 119 1.07 22.88 -8.06
N LYS A 120 0.35 22.12 -7.22
CA LYS A 120 0.39 22.26 -5.76
C LYS A 120 1.76 21.85 -5.18
N LEU A 121 2.34 20.74 -5.66
CA LEU A 121 3.65 20.26 -5.23
C LEU A 121 4.76 21.26 -5.58
N LEU A 122 4.73 21.83 -6.80
CA LEU A 122 5.69 22.85 -7.21
C LEU A 122 5.57 24.11 -6.36
N ARG A 123 4.35 24.61 -6.12
CA ARG A 123 4.13 25.74 -5.22
C ARG A 123 4.63 25.43 -3.80
N PHE A 124 4.39 24.22 -3.30
CA PHE A 124 4.88 23.79 -1.99
C PHE A 124 6.41 23.81 -1.94
N SER A 125 7.10 23.33 -2.99
CA SER A 125 8.57 23.32 -3.07
C SER A 125 9.23 24.70 -2.95
N GLU A 126 8.50 25.74 -3.33
CA GLU A 126 8.93 27.14 -3.31
C GLU A 126 8.68 27.82 -1.96
N THR A 127 7.91 27.20 -1.06
CA THR A 127 7.68 27.79 0.27
C THR A 127 8.92 27.70 1.14
N GLU A 128 9.21 28.75 1.90
CA GLU A 128 10.40 28.81 2.76
C GLU A 128 10.35 27.78 3.89
N SER A 129 9.16 27.44 4.39
CA SER A 129 8.96 26.50 5.48
C SER A 129 9.49 25.10 5.18
N VAL A 130 9.55 24.69 3.90
CA VAL A 130 10.07 23.37 3.50
C VAL A 130 11.54 23.19 3.90
N SER A 131 12.33 24.27 4.01
CA SER A 131 13.73 24.19 4.47
C SER A 131 13.86 23.63 5.87
N ASN A 132 12.86 23.87 6.72
CA ASN A 132 12.90 23.57 8.15
C ASN A 132 12.04 22.36 8.52
N MET A 133 11.32 21.78 7.55
CA MET A 133 10.49 20.60 7.77
C MET A 133 11.36 19.35 7.81
N SER A 134 11.08 18.44 8.74
CA SER A 134 11.56 17.07 8.73
C SER A 134 10.98 16.27 7.56
N PHE A 135 11.57 15.12 7.22
CA PHE A 135 11.01 14.21 6.23
C PHE A 135 9.53 13.87 6.50
N ALA A 136 9.18 13.59 7.75
CA ALA A 136 7.81 13.23 8.13
C ALA A 136 6.80 14.35 7.85
N GLU A 137 7.14 15.60 8.13
CA GLU A 137 6.28 16.76 7.87
C GLU A 137 6.11 17.01 6.37
N ARG A 138 7.20 16.88 5.59
CA ARG A 138 7.14 16.99 4.13
C ARG A 138 6.26 15.89 3.55
N LEU A 139 6.47 14.65 3.97
CA LEU A 139 5.68 13.51 3.55
C LEU A 139 4.20 13.68 3.89
N TYR A 140 3.88 14.17 5.09
CA TYR A 140 2.51 14.48 5.49
C TYR A 140 1.87 15.50 4.52
N LYS A 141 2.56 16.61 4.21
CA LYS A 141 2.05 17.62 3.26
C LYS A 141 1.88 17.08 1.85
N VAL A 142 2.82 16.26 1.37
CA VAL A 142 2.71 15.61 0.06
C VAL A 142 1.52 14.63 0.04
N THR A 143 1.30 13.89 1.13
CA THR A 143 0.16 12.97 1.30
C THR A 143 -1.17 13.74 1.25
N GLU A 144 -1.26 14.92 1.89
CA GLU A 144 -2.44 15.80 1.79
C GLU A 144 -2.69 16.29 0.35
N ILE A 145 -1.62 16.56 -0.41
CA ILE A 145 -1.74 17.07 -1.78
C ILE A 145 -2.17 15.99 -2.77
N VAL A 146 -1.62 14.78 -2.66
CA VAL A 146 -1.78 13.72 -3.67
C VAL A 146 -2.53 12.51 -3.12
N TYR A 147 -2.05 11.89 -2.05
CA TYR A 147 -2.58 10.61 -1.57
C TYR A 147 -4.02 10.70 -1.09
N MET A 148 -4.36 11.66 -0.23
CA MET A 148 -5.72 11.77 0.32
C MET A 148 -6.82 11.95 -0.75
N PRO A 149 -6.71 12.88 -1.71
CA PRO A 149 -7.74 13.00 -2.74
C PRO A 149 -7.83 11.76 -3.65
N GLU A 150 -6.71 11.07 -3.87
CA GLU A 150 -6.66 9.85 -4.66
C GLU A 150 -7.22 8.65 -3.91
N GLU A 151 -6.97 8.54 -2.60
CA GLU A 151 -7.58 7.53 -1.72
C GLU A 151 -9.10 7.64 -1.74
N LEU A 152 -9.63 8.86 -1.63
CA LEU A 152 -11.08 9.11 -1.66
C LEU A 152 -11.73 8.71 -3.00
N ASP A 153 -11.01 8.81 -4.12
CA ASP A 153 -11.55 8.51 -5.47
C ASP A 153 -11.27 7.06 -5.92
N ALA A 154 -10.07 6.55 -5.68
CA ALA A 154 -9.58 5.28 -6.21
C ALA A 154 -9.87 4.09 -5.29
N LEU A 155 -9.90 4.29 -3.95
CA LEU A 155 -10.17 3.21 -3.01
C LEU A 155 -11.58 2.63 -3.16
N PRO A 156 -12.66 3.42 -3.31
CA PRO A 156 -14.01 2.87 -3.52
C PRO A 156 -14.14 2.11 -4.85
N LYS A 157 -13.32 2.44 -5.85
CA LYS A 157 -13.28 1.80 -7.18
C LYS A 157 -12.33 0.59 -7.20
N GLU A 158 -11.72 0.26 -6.05
CA GLU A 158 -10.72 -0.80 -5.93
C GLU A 158 -9.53 -0.65 -6.91
N ASP A 159 -9.18 0.58 -7.28
CA ASP A 159 -8.04 0.88 -8.15
C ASP A 159 -6.73 0.92 -7.34
N PHE A 160 -6.36 -0.26 -6.83
CA PHE A 160 -5.18 -0.43 -5.99
C PHE A 160 -3.88 -0.12 -6.75
N LYS A 161 -3.82 -0.36 -8.06
CA LYS A 161 -2.62 -0.05 -8.86
C LYS A 161 -2.36 1.46 -8.89
N ARG A 162 -3.40 2.26 -9.04
CA ARG A 162 -3.30 3.73 -8.93
C ARG A 162 -2.85 4.16 -7.53
N LEU A 163 -3.39 3.55 -6.48
CA LEU A 163 -2.98 3.87 -5.10
C LEU A 163 -1.53 3.48 -4.80
N GLU A 164 -1.07 2.32 -5.27
CA GLU A 164 0.34 1.90 -5.16
C GLU A 164 1.28 2.90 -5.84
N ALA A 165 0.91 3.37 -7.05
CA ALA A 165 1.65 4.41 -7.76
C ALA A 165 1.68 5.74 -6.98
N VAL A 166 0.54 6.14 -6.39
CA VAL A 166 0.46 7.37 -5.59
C VAL A 166 1.34 7.31 -4.34
N VAL A 167 1.43 6.15 -3.69
CA VAL A 167 2.36 5.91 -2.57
C VAL A 167 3.80 6.18 -3.02
N ARG A 168 4.25 5.58 -4.14
CA ARG A 168 5.62 5.81 -4.64
C ARG A 168 5.88 7.29 -4.98
N ILE A 169 4.92 7.96 -5.60
CA ILE A 169 5.00 9.40 -5.90
C ILE A 169 5.17 10.23 -4.62
N CYS A 170 4.42 9.91 -3.57
CA CYS A 170 4.47 10.67 -2.32
C CYS A 170 5.84 10.57 -1.64
N ALA A 171 6.39 9.36 -1.54
CA ALA A 171 7.72 9.14 -0.97
C ALA A 171 8.80 9.86 -1.80
N THR A 172 8.74 9.69 -3.13
CA THR A 172 9.68 10.30 -4.07
C THR A 172 9.67 11.84 -3.99
N ALA A 173 8.47 12.44 -3.96
CA ALA A 173 8.34 13.88 -3.86
C ALA A 173 8.82 14.41 -2.49
N ALA A 174 8.53 13.71 -1.39
CA ALA A 174 9.02 14.08 -0.07
C ALA A 174 10.55 14.02 0.03
N GLN A 175 11.16 13.00 -0.59
CA GLN A 175 12.61 12.85 -0.71
C GLN A 175 13.23 13.96 -1.55
N ALA A 176 12.63 14.32 -2.69
CA ALA A 176 13.13 15.37 -3.56
C ALA A 176 13.13 16.78 -2.92
N LEU A 177 12.28 16.99 -1.92
CA LEU A 177 12.18 18.24 -1.17
C LEU A 177 13.17 18.35 -0.01
N THR A 178 13.89 17.26 0.31
CA THR A 178 14.89 17.17 1.40
C THR A 178 16.04 18.15 1.18
N VAL A 179 16.67 18.64 2.24
CA VAL A 179 17.90 19.46 2.14
C VAL A 179 19.10 18.56 2.42
N ASP A 180 20.27 18.88 1.86
CA ASP A 180 21.50 18.10 2.11
C ASP A 180 21.75 17.93 3.62
N GLY A 181 21.98 16.69 4.07
CA GLY A 181 22.27 16.35 5.47
C GLY A 181 21.25 15.47 6.21
N GLU A 182 20.17 15.02 5.56
CA GLU A 182 19.21 14.06 6.14
C GLU A 182 19.45 12.64 5.60
N ASP A 183 20.52 11.99 6.06
CA ASP A 183 20.96 10.66 5.59
C ASP A 183 19.89 9.56 5.74
N SER A 184 18.93 9.73 6.66
CA SER A 184 17.85 8.77 6.93
C SER A 184 16.60 8.94 6.07
N ALA A 185 16.52 9.96 5.20
CA ALA A 185 15.31 10.22 4.41
C ALA A 185 14.95 9.07 3.45
N ASP A 186 15.96 8.37 2.94
CA ASP A 186 15.77 7.22 2.05
C ASP A 186 15.14 6.04 2.80
N GLU A 187 15.70 5.66 3.96
CA GLU A 187 15.19 4.57 4.78
C GLU A 187 13.77 4.83 5.30
N LEU A 188 13.50 6.07 5.74
CA LEU A 188 12.17 6.47 6.21
C LEU A 188 11.14 6.43 5.08
N GLY A 189 11.51 6.89 3.88
CA GLY A 189 10.67 6.81 2.69
C GLY A 189 10.35 5.37 2.32
N GLU A 190 11.35 4.50 2.23
CA GLU A 190 11.14 3.09 1.93
C GLU A 190 10.27 2.38 2.98
N ARG A 191 10.51 2.65 4.28
CA ARG A 191 9.71 2.07 5.37
C ARG A 191 8.25 2.50 5.27
N TRP A 192 8.00 3.76 4.96
CA TRP A 192 6.64 4.26 4.78
C TRP A 192 5.96 3.63 3.55
N VAL A 193 6.66 3.51 2.42
CA VAL A 193 6.14 2.81 1.23
C VAL A 193 5.76 1.38 1.60
N ARG A 194 6.66 0.61 2.23
CA ARG A 194 6.37 -0.76 2.66
C ARG A 194 5.16 -0.87 3.57
N ALA A 195 5.02 0.04 4.53
CA ALA A 195 3.85 0.07 5.41
C ALA A 195 2.56 0.34 4.62
N LYS A 196 2.57 1.33 3.72
CA LYS A 196 1.42 1.66 2.89
C LYS A 196 1.04 0.56 1.90
N MET A 197 2.01 -0.15 1.32
CA MET A 197 1.71 -1.31 0.47
C MET A 197 1.00 -2.41 1.27
N LYS A 198 1.43 -2.68 2.50
CA LYS A 198 0.74 -3.64 3.39
C LYS A 198 -0.70 -3.20 3.71
N ASP A 199 -0.93 -1.90 3.95
CA ASP A 199 -2.29 -1.37 4.15
C ASP A 199 -3.17 -1.61 2.91
N LEU A 200 -2.64 -1.34 1.71
CA LEU A 200 -3.37 -1.56 0.45
C LEU A 200 -3.66 -3.04 0.19
N GLU A 201 -2.72 -3.94 0.49
CA GLU A 201 -2.94 -5.38 0.42
C GLU A 201 -4.02 -5.84 1.41
N PHE A 202 -4.01 -5.29 2.62
CA PHE A 202 -5.05 -5.55 3.62
C PHE A 202 -6.42 -5.11 3.09
N PHE A 203 -6.53 -3.89 2.55
CA PHE A 203 -7.77 -3.42 1.95
C PHE A 203 -8.23 -4.33 0.81
N LYS A 204 -7.34 -4.71 -0.10
CA LYS A 204 -7.64 -5.62 -1.21
C LYS A 204 -8.20 -6.97 -0.73
N LYS A 205 -7.61 -7.56 0.32
CA LYS A 205 -8.10 -8.78 0.97
C LYS A 205 -9.46 -8.56 1.64
N MET A 206 -9.65 -7.43 2.32
CA MET A 206 -10.89 -7.07 3.00
C MET A 206 -12.05 -6.90 2.00
N PHE A 207 -11.86 -6.13 0.91
CA PHE A 207 -12.88 -5.96 -0.13
C PHE A 207 -13.24 -7.28 -0.81
N ALA A 208 -12.26 -8.14 -1.08
CA ALA A 208 -12.51 -9.49 -1.62
C ALA A 208 -13.32 -10.37 -0.66
N SER A 209 -13.00 -10.33 0.64
CA SER A 209 -13.73 -11.07 1.68
C SER A 209 -15.18 -10.59 1.80
N ILE A 210 -15.41 -9.27 1.85
CA ILE A 210 -16.75 -8.69 1.91
C ILE A 210 -17.58 -9.12 0.68
N ARG A 211 -17.00 -9.06 -0.53
CA ARG A 211 -17.66 -9.56 -1.76
C ARG A 211 -17.97 -11.06 -1.68
N GLY A 212 -17.06 -11.87 -1.15
CA GLY A 212 -17.27 -13.30 -0.94
C GLY A 212 -18.43 -13.60 0.01
N THR A 213 -18.48 -12.91 1.15
CA THR A 213 -19.57 -13.06 2.13
C THR A 213 -20.93 -12.63 1.59
N PHE A 214 -20.97 -11.54 0.81
CA PHE A 214 -22.20 -11.04 0.21
C PHE A 214 -22.70 -11.96 -0.92
N ARG A 215 -21.79 -12.47 -1.78
CA ARG A 215 -22.12 -13.48 -2.79
C ARG A 215 -22.65 -14.77 -2.16
N ALA A 216 -22.06 -15.22 -1.05
CA ALA A 216 -22.55 -16.38 -0.30
C ALA A 216 -23.95 -16.16 0.30
N SER A 217 -24.31 -14.91 0.60
CA SER A 217 -25.60 -14.54 1.19
C SER A 217 -26.72 -14.32 0.16
N ILE A 218 -26.38 -13.97 -1.09
CA ILE A 218 -27.35 -13.63 -2.16
C ILE A 218 -27.56 -14.79 -3.15
N GLY A 219 -26.66 -15.78 -3.18
CA GLY A 219 -26.73 -16.90 -4.11
C GLY A 219 -25.94 -16.65 -5.40
N VAL A 220 -25.48 -17.74 -6.03
CA VAL A 220 -24.62 -17.70 -7.22
C VAL A 220 -25.40 -17.17 -8.41
N GLY A 221 -24.95 -16.05 -8.99
CA GLY A 221 -25.49 -15.52 -10.26
C GLY A 221 -25.86 -14.04 -10.26
N VAL A 222 -25.89 -13.37 -9.10
CA VAL A 222 -26.18 -11.94 -9.02
C VAL A 222 -24.87 -11.15 -8.95
N VAL A 223 -24.66 -10.21 -9.88
CA VAL A 223 -23.61 -9.18 -9.74
C VAL A 223 -23.97 -8.36 -8.51
N VAL A 224 -23.24 -8.60 -7.42
CA VAL A 224 -23.39 -7.85 -6.19
C VAL A 224 -22.75 -6.48 -6.41
N GLU A 225 -23.59 -5.50 -6.68
CA GLU A 225 -23.24 -4.08 -6.63
C GLU A 225 -23.20 -3.65 -5.16
N MET A 226 -22.07 -3.09 -4.73
CA MET A 226 -21.86 -2.71 -3.34
C MET A 226 -22.58 -1.39 -3.01
N PRO A 227 -23.10 -1.21 -1.77
CA PRO A 227 -23.85 -0.01 -1.39
C PRO A 227 -23.11 1.32 -1.63
N TRP A 228 -21.77 1.31 -1.61
CA TRP A 228 -20.93 2.48 -1.85
C TRP A 228 -20.49 2.66 -3.31
N GLU A 229 -20.75 1.69 -4.19
CA GLU A 229 -20.62 1.86 -5.65
C GLU A 229 -21.74 2.74 -6.21
N LYS A 230 -22.79 2.97 -5.42
CA LYS A 230 -23.86 3.94 -5.70
C LYS A 230 -23.47 5.36 -5.26
N LYS A 231 -22.69 6.06 -6.08
CA LYS A 231 -22.65 7.54 -6.16
C LYS A 231 -22.39 7.90 -7.63
N SER A 232 -23.17 8.72 -8.34
CA SER A 232 -24.11 9.78 -7.98
C SER A 232 -24.94 10.14 -9.22
N GLU A 233 -26.15 9.60 -9.37
CA GLU A 233 -27.12 10.01 -10.39
C GLU A 233 -28.41 10.45 -9.70
N HIS A 234 -28.37 11.57 -8.99
CA HIS A 234 -29.49 12.50 -8.83
C HIS A 234 -29.06 13.66 -7.94
N ASP A 235 -28.51 14.71 -8.56
CA ASP A 235 -28.70 16.09 -8.10
C ASP A 235 -28.43 16.99 -9.30
N GLY A 236 -29.46 17.15 -10.13
CA GLY A 236 -29.36 17.90 -11.38
C GLY A 236 -30.55 17.74 -12.30
N SER A 237 -31.76 17.65 -11.77
CA SER A 237 -33.01 17.79 -12.54
C SER A 237 -34.14 18.11 -11.57
N GLY A 238 -34.51 19.38 -11.44
CA GLY A 238 -35.67 19.75 -10.63
C GLY A 238 -35.78 21.23 -10.29
N GLN A 239 -36.16 22.01 -11.31
CA GLN A 239 -36.75 23.37 -11.29
C GLN A 239 -35.85 24.57 -10.99
#